data_AF-A0A7Y3YLY8-F1
#
_entry.id   AF-A0A7Y3YLY8-F1
#
_cell.length_a   1.000
_cell.length_b   1.000
_cell.length_c   1.000
_cell.angle_alpha   90.00
_cell.angle_beta   90.00
_cell.angle_gamma   90.00
#
_symmetry.space_group_name_H-M   'P 1'
#
loop_
_entity.id
_entity.type
_entity.pdbx_description
1 polymer ?
#
loop_
_entity_poly.entity_id
_entity_poly.type
_entity_poly.pdbx_seq_one_letter_code
_entity_poly.pdbx_strand_id
1 'polypeptide(L)'
;MCDNSSQHSKRSYRKGIMRAALVCSLLTSMLVHADEVPDNPKAFYGVDKSSGLIMAPGWELVKGQCNACHTSLIVAQNSGTREQWRETIQWMVDTQGLWDLSDTWDPVLDYLSTYYQDKGIDMNKYRRKPIDSALMPPMPGEQ
;
A
#
# COMPACT_ATOMS: atom_id res chain seq x y z
N MET A 1 17.46 40.05 63.01
CA MET A 1 18.83 39.84 62.53
C MET A 1 18.81 39.92 61.01
N CYS A 2 19.61 40.84 60.47
CA CYS A 2 19.84 41.06 59.05
C CYS A 2 20.82 40.01 58.52
N ASP A 3 20.65 39.57 57.29
CA ASP A 3 21.69 39.68 56.24
C ASP A 3 21.12 39.15 54.91
N ASN A 4 21.52 39.56 53.72
CA ASN A 4 21.97 40.82 53.11
C ASN A 4 22.51 40.38 51.73
N SER A 5 22.08 41.07 50.66
CA SER A 5 22.82 41.22 49.39
C SER A 5 22.97 39.98 48.48
N SER A 6 22.92 40.06 47.15
CA SER A 6 22.79 41.19 46.22
C SER A 6 22.39 40.69 44.83
N GLN A 7 21.36 41.33 44.27
CA GLN A 7 21.24 41.92 42.92
C GLN A 7 21.73 41.17 41.67
N HIS A 8 20.83 41.09 40.68
CA HIS A 8 20.90 41.74 39.34
C HIS A 8 19.74 41.18 38.49
N SER A 9 19.06 41.86 37.56
CA SER A 9 18.73 43.25 37.30
C SER A 9 17.74 43.21 36.12
N LYS A 10 16.51 43.64 36.36
CA LYS A 10 15.61 44.41 35.47
C LYS A 10 15.51 44.01 33.98
N ARG A 11 14.38 43.35 33.71
CA ARG A 11 13.55 43.41 32.49
C ARG A 11 13.37 44.86 32.00
N SER A 12 13.86 45.15 30.80
CA SER A 12 13.53 46.33 29.98
C SER A 12 13.89 45.94 28.53
N TYR A 13 13.08 46.13 27.51
CA TYR A 13 12.58 47.43 27.10
C TYR A 13 11.39 47.23 26.13
N ARG A 14 10.25 47.86 26.43
CA ARG A 14 9.14 48.07 25.49
C ARG A 14 9.49 49.26 24.61
N LYS A 15 9.50 49.12 23.29
CA LYS A 15 9.33 50.23 22.34
C LYS A 15 8.01 50.03 21.62
N GLY A 16 7.01 50.83 22.00
CA GLY A 16 5.83 51.04 21.17
C GLY A 16 6.14 52.11 20.13
N ILE A 17 5.72 51.87 18.90
CA ILE A 17 5.34 52.93 17.96
C ILE A 17 3.93 52.54 17.48
N MET A 18 2.99 53.44 17.69
CA MET A 18 1.59 53.29 17.33
C MET A 18 1.35 53.56 15.84
N ARG A 19 0.47 52.72 15.26
CA ARG A 19 -0.50 53.01 14.18
C ARG A 19 0.03 53.40 12.80
N ALA A 20 -0.05 52.43 11.88
CA ALA A 20 -0.56 52.66 10.54
C ALA A 20 -1.50 51.50 10.20
N ALA A 21 -2.77 51.81 9.95
CA ALA A 21 -3.73 50.86 9.41
C ALA A 21 -3.41 50.62 7.92
N LEU A 22 -3.90 49.48 7.43
CA LEU A 22 -4.06 49.08 6.02
C LEU A 22 -2.86 48.44 5.29
N VAL A 23 -3.19 47.25 4.75
CA VAL A 23 -2.59 46.52 3.62
C VAL A 23 -1.29 45.74 3.87
N CYS A 24 -1.40 44.50 4.36
CA CYS A 24 -0.76 43.32 3.74
C CYS A 24 -1.05 42.06 4.57
N SER A 25 -2.24 41.49 4.34
CA SER A 25 -2.58 40.11 4.69
C SER A 25 -1.78 39.11 3.82
N LEU A 26 -0.45 39.15 3.87
CA LEU A 26 0.44 38.37 2.99
C LEU A 26 1.69 37.87 3.73
N LEU A 27 1.56 37.40 4.98
CA LEU A 27 2.62 36.63 5.66
C LEU A 27 2.13 35.30 6.25
N THR A 28 0.92 34.85 5.89
CA THR A 28 0.42 33.48 6.15
C THR A 28 0.53 32.57 4.93
N SER A 29 1.32 32.93 3.90
CA SER A 29 1.44 32.14 2.65
C SER A 29 2.75 31.35 2.52
N MET A 30 3.55 31.23 3.58
CA MET A 30 4.77 30.40 3.57
C MET A 30 4.56 29.00 4.22
N LEU A 31 3.32 28.52 4.29
CA LEU A 31 2.96 27.23 4.88
C LEU A 31 2.13 26.32 3.97
N VAL A 32 2.09 26.61 2.66
CA VAL A 32 1.38 25.75 1.69
C VAL A 32 2.22 25.66 0.44
N HIS A 33 3.05 24.62 0.32
CA HIS A 33 3.44 23.93 -0.93
C HIS A 33 4.13 22.57 -0.63
N ALA A 34 3.86 21.95 0.52
CA ALA A 34 4.26 20.56 0.74
C ALA A 34 3.17 19.62 0.22
N ASP A 35 2.77 19.75 -1.04
CA ASP A 35 1.86 18.80 -1.66
C ASP A 35 2.03 18.77 -3.18
N GLU A 36 3.15 18.22 -3.61
CA GLU A 36 3.15 17.36 -4.79
C GLU A 36 4.38 16.46 -4.73
N VAL A 37 4.26 15.40 -3.90
CA VAL A 37 5.07 14.20 -4.11
C VAL A 37 4.67 13.69 -5.50
N PRO A 38 5.60 13.58 -6.46
CA PRO A 38 5.27 13.15 -7.81
C PRO A 38 4.58 11.79 -7.75
N ASP A 39 3.45 11.70 -8.45
CA ASP A 39 2.70 10.48 -8.71
C ASP A 39 3.70 9.42 -9.23
N ASN A 40 4.01 8.46 -8.36
CA ASN A 40 5.19 7.60 -8.37
C ASN A 40 5.73 7.29 -9.78
N PRO A 41 6.91 7.81 -10.18
CA PRO A 41 7.58 7.37 -11.40
C PRO A 41 7.93 5.89 -11.22
N LYS A 42 7.07 5.00 -11.75
CA LYS A 42 7.07 3.53 -11.59
C LYS A 42 8.44 2.99 -11.12
N ALA A 43 8.66 3.04 -9.81
CA ALA A 43 9.94 2.67 -9.25
C ALA A 43 10.20 1.20 -9.57
N PHE A 44 11.39 0.89 -10.08
CA PHE A 44 11.76 -0.49 -10.37
C PHE A 44 12.18 -1.18 -9.06
N TYR A 45 11.30 -2.01 -8.54
CA TYR A 45 11.56 -2.85 -7.38
C TYR A 45 12.09 -4.21 -7.82
N GLY A 46 13.08 -4.74 -7.10
CA GLY A 46 13.53 -6.12 -7.29
C GLY A 46 12.49 -7.13 -6.81
N VAL A 47 12.76 -8.41 -7.03
CA VAL A 47 11.94 -9.53 -6.51
C VAL A 47 12.73 -10.25 -5.43
N ASP A 48 12.12 -10.50 -4.27
CA ASP A 48 12.70 -11.33 -3.24
C ASP A 48 12.73 -12.79 -3.71
N LYS A 49 13.92 -13.38 -3.80
CA LYS A 49 14.11 -14.73 -4.32
C LYS A 49 13.42 -15.80 -3.49
N SER A 50 13.19 -15.55 -2.20
CA SER A 50 12.59 -16.53 -1.29
C SER A 50 11.06 -16.56 -1.37
N SER A 51 10.42 -15.39 -1.43
CA SER A 51 8.95 -15.28 -1.48
C SER A 51 8.38 -15.12 -2.88
N GLY A 52 9.19 -14.66 -3.85
CA GLY A 52 8.72 -14.22 -5.17
C GLY A 52 7.97 -12.88 -5.15
N LEU A 53 7.93 -12.19 -4.01
CA LEU A 53 7.26 -10.90 -3.89
C LEU A 53 8.12 -9.76 -4.46
N ILE A 54 7.47 -8.79 -5.10
CA ILE A 54 8.10 -7.54 -5.53
C ILE A 54 8.47 -6.75 -4.27
N MET A 55 9.74 -6.37 -4.09
CA MET A 55 10.23 -5.68 -2.89
C MET A 55 9.85 -4.19 -2.88
N ALA A 56 8.57 -3.90 -3.05
CA ALA A 56 7.97 -2.56 -3.03
C ALA A 56 7.35 -2.25 -1.66
N PRO A 57 7.10 -0.98 -1.30
CA PRO A 57 6.53 -0.62 0.00
C PRO A 57 5.31 -1.49 0.36
N GLY A 58 5.36 -2.15 1.53
CA GLY A 58 4.32 -3.06 2.02
C GLY A 58 4.59 -4.55 1.79
N TRP A 59 5.63 -4.93 1.03
CA TRP A 59 5.88 -6.34 0.70
C TRP A 59 6.22 -7.21 1.90
N GLU A 60 6.94 -6.71 2.91
CA GLU A 60 7.28 -7.50 4.11
C GLU A 60 6.04 -7.84 4.94
N LEU A 61 5.07 -6.92 4.98
CA LEU A 61 3.79 -7.16 5.65
C LEU A 61 3.05 -8.31 4.95
N VAL A 62 2.92 -8.25 3.63
CA VAL A 62 2.31 -9.32 2.83
C VAL A 62 3.08 -10.63 2.97
N LYS A 63 4.41 -10.59 2.98
CA LYS A 63 5.25 -11.77 3.25
C LYS A 63 4.94 -12.39 4.61
N GLY A 64 4.77 -11.58 5.65
CA GLY A 64 4.42 -12.06 6.99
C GLY A 64 3.05 -12.73 7.05
N GLN A 65 2.04 -12.12 6.42
CA GLN A 65 0.66 -12.64 6.41
C GLN A 65 0.51 -13.88 5.52
N CYS A 66 1.11 -13.88 4.34
CA CYS A 66 0.83 -14.86 3.28
C CYS A 66 1.85 -16.00 3.19
N ASN A 67 2.93 -15.99 3.97
CA ASN A 67 3.93 -17.07 4.00
C ASN A 67 3.78 -18.03 5.19
N ALA A 68 2.73 -17.85 6.00
CA ALA A 68 2.56 -18.59 7.24
C ALA A 68 2.13 -20.05 7.05
N CYS A 69 1.35 -20.33 6.01
CA CYS A 69 0.74 -21.65 5.78
C CYS A 69 1.32 -22.36 4.54
N HIS A 70 1.77 -21.60 3.54
CA HIS A 70 2.41 -22.09 2.32
C HIS A 70 3.31 -20.99 1.74
N THR A 71 4.06 -21.32 0.68
CA THR A 71 4.90 -20.34 -0.01
C THR A 71 4.09 -19.15 -0.53
N SER A 72 4.64 -17.95 -0.41
CA SER A 72 4.09 -16.73 -1.02
C SER A 72 4.23 -16.68 -2.55
N LEU A 73 4.90 -17.66 -3.17
CA LEU A 73 4.98 -17.75 -4.64
C LEU A 73 3.60 -17.81 -5.29
N ILE A 74 2.59 -18.33 -4.59
CA ILE A 74 1.20 -18.35 -5.08
C ILE A 74 0.67 -16.93 -5.31
N VAL A 75 1.09 -15.93 -4.53
CA VAL A 75 0.70 -14.53 -4.74
C VAL A 75 1.21 -14.05 -6.09
N ALA A 76 2.47 -14.36 -6.43
CA ALA A 76 3.09 -13.94 -7.68
C ALA A 76 2.52 -14.64 -8.93
N GLN A 77 1.86 -15.78 -8.76
CA GLN A 77 1.21 -16.54 -9.84
C GLN A 77 -0.22 -16.07 -10.12
N ASN A 78 -0.79 -15.29 -9.22
CA ASN A 78 -2.17 -14.84 -9.31
C ASN A 78 -2.24 -13.32 -9.48
N SER A 79 -3.39 -12.87 -9.93
CA SER A 79 -3.71 -11.46 -10.08
C SER A 79 -5.19 -11.24 -9.81
N GLY A 80 -5.54 -10.07 -9.31
CA GLY A 80 -6.94 -9.74 -9.07
C GLY A 80 -7.14 -8.26 -8.77
N THR A 81 -8.39 -7.80 -8.86
CA THR A 81 -8.79 -6.50 -8.32
C THR A 81 -8.67 -6.51 -6.78
N ARG A 82 -8.76 -5.33 -6.16
CA ARG A 82 -8.77 -5.21 -4.70
C ARG A 82 -9.87 -6.08 -4.08
N GLU A 83 -11.06 -6.08 -4.69
CA GLU A 83 -12.22 -6.83 -4.24
C GLU A 83 -11.98 -8.33 -4.35
N GLN A 84 -11.43 -8.80 -5.48
CA GLN A 84 -11.08 -10.21 -5.67
C GLN A 84 -10.02 -10.68 -4.66
N TRP A 85 -9.01 -9.86 -4.37
CA TRP A 85 -8.03 -10.15 -3.32
C TRP A 85 -8.68 -10.19 -1.94
N ARG A 86 -9.59 -9.27 -1.62
CA ARG A 86 -10.35 -9.27 -0.37
C ARG A 86 -11.17 -10.54 -0.21
N GLU A 87 -11.92 -10.93 -1.23
CA GLU A 87 -12.71 -12.17 -1.23
C GLU A 87 -11.83 -13.40 -1.02
N THR A 88 -10.67 -13.44 -1.68
CA THR A 88 -9.71 -14.53 -1.55
C THR A 88 -9.16 -14.64 -0.13
N ILE A 89 -8.74 -13.52 0.47
CA ILE A 89 -8.24 -13.50 1.86
C ILE A 89 -9.37 -13.83 2.84
N GLN A 90 -10.57 -13.30 2.64
CA GLN A 90 -11.72 -13.62 3.48
C GLN A 90 -12.04 -15.12 3.45
N TRP A 91 -12.00 -15.74 2.28
CA TRP A 91 -12.15 -17.19 2.16
C TRP A 91 -11.08 -17.97 2.94
N MET A 92 -9.82 -17.50 2.95
CA MET A 92 -8.77 -18.10 3.77
C MET A 92 -9.03 -17.95 5.27
N VAL A 93 -9.56 -16.80 5.69
CA VAL A 93 -9.97 -16.58 7.09
C VAL A 93 -11.11 -17.52 7.47
N ASP A 94 -12.15 -17.60 6.65
CA ASP A 94 -13.36 -18.36 6.95
C ASP A 94 -13.14 -19.88 6.91
N THR A 95 -12.25 -20.35 6.03
CA THR A 95 -12.17 -21.79 5.70
C THR A 95 -10.79 -22.43 5.87
N GLN A 96 -9.71 -21.65 5.75
CA GLN A 96 -8.34 -22.18 5.78
C GLN A 96 -7.63 -21.92 7.12
N GLY A 97 -8.27 -21.20 8.05
CA GLY A 97 -7.73 -20.90 9.36
C GLY A 97 -6.70 -19.76 9.36
N LEU A 98 -6.71 -18.90 8.35
CA LEU A 98 -5.98 -17.64 8.40
C LEU A 98 -6.59 -16.77 9.51
N TRP A 99 -5.76 -16.14 10.32
CA TRP A 99 -6.24 -15.20 11.32
C TRP A 99 -6.81 -13.94 10.63
N ASP A 100 -7.66 -13.21 11.34
CA ASP A 100 -8.10 -11.91 10.86
C ASP A 100 -6.90 -10.95 10.74
N LEU A 101 -6.80 -10.24 9.62
CA LEU A 101 -5.71 -9.31 9.35
C LEU A 101 -5.79 -8.02 10.19
N SER A 102 -6.92 -7.77 10.85
CA SER A 102 -7.15 -6.60 11.70
C SER A 102 -6.75 -5.31 10.97
N ASP A 103 -5.93 -4.46 11.58
CA ASP A 103 -5.50 -3.18 11.04
C ASP A 103 -4.64 -3.30 9.75
N THR A 104 -4.25 -4.52 9.37
CA THR A 104 -3.41 -4.80 8.20
C THR A 104 -4.20 -5.12 6.92
N TRP A 105 -5.53 -5.18 6.98
CA TRP A 105 -6.38 -5.43 5.81
C TRP A 105 -6.09 -4.47 4.66
N ASP A 106 -6.18 -3.16 4.89
CA ASP A 106 -6.02 -2.17 3.84
C ASP A 106 -4.60 -2.10 3.25
N PRO A 107 -3.50 -2.05 4.04
CA PRO A 107 -2.17 -2.03 3.46
C PRO A 107 -1.80 -3.32 2.71
N VAL A 108 -2.32 -4.48 3.13
CA VAL A 108 -2.17 -5.74 2.38
C VAL A 108 -2.89 -5.64 1.04
N LEU A 109 -4.14 -5.19 1.04
CA LEU A 109 -4.93 -5.05 -0.18
C LEU A 109 -4.38 -3.96 -1.12
N ASP A 110 -3.82 -2.88 -0.58
CA ASP A 110 -3.17 -1.82 -1.36
C ASP A 110 -1.97 -2.38 -2.13
N TYR A 111 -1.10 -3.12 -1.44
CA TYR A 111 0.05 -3.76 -2.06
C TYR A 111 -0.38 -4.78 -3.13
N LEU A 112 -1.31 -5.69 -2.81
CA LEU A 112 -1.76 -6.73 -3.73
C LEU A 112 -2.41 -6.14 -4.98
N SER A 113 -3.31 -5.17 -4.82
CA SER A 113 -3.98 -4.52 -5.94
C SER A 113 -3.04 -3.64 -6.77
N THR A 114 -2.00 -3.05 -6.17
CA THR A 114 -1.04 -2.22 -6.91
C THR A 114 -0.07 -3.06 -7.75
N TYR A 115 0.49 -4.13 -7.16
CA TYR A 115 1.59 -4.88 -7.77
C TYR A 115 1.15 -6.19 -8.42
N TYR A 116 -0.02 -6.72 -8.03
CA TYR A 116 -0.62 -7.96 -8.53
C TYR A 116 -2.07 -7.75 -9.00
N GLN A 117 -2.35 -6.60 -9.61
CA GLN A 117 -3.62 -6.38 -10.32
C GLN A 117 -3.77 -7.30 -11.53
N ASP A 118 -5.01 -7.68 -11.83
CA ASP A 118 -5.35 -8.23 -13.14
C ASP A 118 -5.02 -7.20 -14.23
N LYS A 119 -4.29 -7.65 -15.24
CA LYS A 119 -3.89 -6.83 -16.40
C LYS A 119 -4.83 -7.02 -17.59
N GLY A 120 -5.89 -7.82 -17.43
CA GLY A 120 -6.79 -8.22 -18.50
C GLY A 120 -6.08 -9.16 -19.47
N ILE A 121 -6.33 -10.45 -19.33
CA ILE A 121 -5.89 -11.44 -20.32
C ILE A 121 -6.89 -11.51 -21.48
N ASP A 122 -6.45 -11.18 -22.69
CA ASP A 122 -7.22 -11.44 -23.91
C ASP A 122 -7.31 -12.96 -24.14
N MET A 123 -8.43 -13.53 -23.75
CA MET A 123 -8.68 -14.96 -23.85
C MET A 123 -8.64 -15.46 -25.30
N ASN A 124 -8.90 -14.62 -26.30
CA ASN A 124 -8.80 -15.04 -27.70
C ASN A 124 -7.34 -15.20 -28.15
N LYS A 125 -6.41 -14.54 -27.46
CA LYS A 125 -4.98 -14.61 -27.73
C LYS A 125 -4.27 -15.73 -26.96
N TYR A 126 -4.67 -15.97 -25.70
CA TYR A 126 -3.94 -16.88 -24.80
C TYR A 126 -4.61 -18.24 -24.60
N ARG A 127 -5.88 -18.42 -24.98
CA ARG A 127 -6.54 -19.73 -24.90
C ARG A 127 -5.91 -20.70 -25.90
N ARG A 128 -5.62 -21.92 -25.46
CA ARG A 128 -5.22 -23.02 -26.36
C ARG A 128 -6.32 -23.26 -27.40
N LYS A 129 -5.91 -23.52 -28.65
CA LYS A 129 -6.85 -23.90 -29.70
C LYS A 129 -7.69 -25.12 -29.26
N PRO A 130 -8.98 -25.18 -29.62
CA PRO A 130 -9.77 -26.39 -29.43
C PRO A 130 -9.06 -27.61 -30.03
N ILE A 131 -9.18 -28.75 -29.35
CA ILE A 131 -8.66 -30.02 -29.88
C ILE A 131 -9.46 -30.41 -31.13
N ASP A 132 -8.79 -31.03 -32.09
CA ASP A 132 -9.45 -31.58 -33.27
C ASP A 132 -10.53 -32.60 -32.86
N SER A 133 -11.70 -32.58 -33.52
CA SER A 133 -12.80 -33.49 -33.21
C SER A 133 -12.43 -34.96 -33.42
N ALA A 134 -11.48 -35.27 -34.31
CA ALA A 134 -10.97 -36.63 -34.52
C ALA A 134 -10.12 -37.14 -33.35
N LEU A 135 -9.66 -36.26 -32.46
CA LEU A 135 -8.88 -36.59 -31.27
C LEU A 135 -9.70 -36.55 -29.98
N MET A 136 -11.01 -36.28 -30.08
CA MET A 136 -11.89 -36.31 -28.93
C MET A 136 -12.08 -37.77 -28.46
N PRO A 137 -12.02 -38.04 -27.14
CA PRO A 137 -12.37 -39.35 -26.62
C PRO A 137 -13.85 -39.66 -26.90
N PRO A 138 -14.23 -40.93 -27.03
CA PRO A 138 -15.63 -41.32 -27.20
C PRO A 138 -16.48 -40.84 -26.02
N MET A 139 -17.73 -40.48 -26.29
CA MET A 139 -18.66 -40.02 -25.27
C MET A 139 -18.96 -41.15 -24.26
N PRO A 140 -19.02 -40.86 -22.95
CA PRO A 140 -19.42 -41.87 -21.97
C PRO A 140 -20.84 -42.37 -22.27
N GLY A 141 -21.02 -43.69 -22.45
CA GLY A 141 -22.31 -44.33 -22.72
C GLY A 141 -22.56 -44.73 -24.17
N GLU A 142 -21.60 -44.50 -25.06
CA GLU A 142 -21.62 -44.99 -26.45
C GLU A 142 -20.73 -46.25 -26.52
N GLN A 143 -21.27 -47.39 -26.09
CA GLN A 143 -20.73 -48.75 -26.30
C GLN A 143 -21.83 -49.68 -26.80
#